data_AF-A0A7C4UA62-F1
#
_entry.id   AF-A0A7C4UA62-F1
#
_cell.length_a   1.000
_cell.length_b   1.000
_cell.length_c   1.000
_cell.angle_alpha   90.00
_cell.angle_beta   90.00
_cell.angle_gamma   90.00
#
_symmetry.space_group_name_H-M   'P 1'
#
loop_
_entity.id
_entity.type
_entity.pdbx_description
1 polymer ?
#
loop_
_entity_poly.entity_id
_entity_poly.type
_entity_poly.pdbx_seq_one_letter_code
_entity_poly.pdbx_strand_id
1 'polypeptide(L)'
;KKLDRVNEVLARVNIADANRKYPAELSGGMKKRVALARAIVLNPKYLFCDEPNSGLDPQTSLVIDKLIREITVEYNITTVVNTHDMNSVMEIGNYILYMYQGQKEWEGNNKEIIFSKNQRLNDFIFASEFLRDAKDMRVLEETGKIPHHRNFDNMGDLLK
;
A
#
# COMPACT_ATOMS: atom_id res chain seq x y z
N LYS A 1 -10.95 -28.69 -13.83
CA LYS A 1 -10.41 -28.54 -15.21
C LYS A 1 -10.59 -27.10 -15.70
N LYS A 2 -9.53 -26.28 -15.72
CA LYS A 2 -9.44 -24.85 -16.14
C LYS A 2 -10.49 -23.88 -15.59
N LEU A 3 -11.77 -24.05 -15.91
CA LEU A 3 -12.86 -23.23 -15.38
C LEU A 3 -12.93 -23.26 -13.85
N ASP A 4 -12.71 -24.42 -13.23
CA ASP A 4 -12.68 -24.52 -11.76
C ASP A 4 -11.58 -23.64 -11.16
N ARG A 5 -10.39 -23.63 -11.76
CA ARG A 5 -9.27 -22.78 -11.32
C ARG A 5 -9.57 -21.30 -11.53
N VAL A 6 -10.21 -20.95 -12.66
CA VAL A 6 -10.65 -19.56 -12.92
C VAL A 6 -11.65 -19.12 -11.86
N ASN A 7 -12.66 -19.94 -11.57
CA ASN A 7 -13.70 -19.62 -10.59
C ASN A 7 -13.15 -19.55 -9.16
N GLU A 8 -12.23 -20.46 -8.80
CA GLU A 8 -11.50 -20.44 -7.52
C GLU A 8 -10.77 -19.12 -7.33
N VAL A 9 -10.01 -18.70 -8.34
CA VAL A 9 -9.20 -17.47 -8.26
C VAL A 9 -10.08 -16.21 -8.29
N LEU A 10 -11.14 -16.20 -9.09
CA LEU A 10 -12.13 -15.11 -9.08
C LEU A 10 -12.86 -15.00 -7.74
N ALA A 11 -13.18 -16.13 -7.11
CA ALA A 11 -13.72 -16.12 -5.75
C ALA A 11 -12.68 -15.59 -4.75
N ARG A 12 -11.40 -15.99 -4.89
CA ARG A 12 -10.31 -15.52 -4.01
C ARG A 12 -10.12 -14.01 -4.06
N VAL A 13 -10.32 -13.38 -5.21
CA VAL A 13 -10.29 -11.91 -5.36
C VAL A 13 -11.68 -11.28 -5.24
N ASN A 14 -12.62 -11.91 -4.54
CA ASN A 14 -13.94 -11.38 -4.20
C ASN A 14 -14.81 -10.96 -5.41
N ILE A 15 -14.73 -11.70 -6.52
CA ILE A 15 -15.51 -11.47 -7.75
C ILE A 15 -15.93 -12.79 -8.44
N ALA A 16 -16.45 -13.75 -7.68
CA ALA A 16 -16.79 -15.10 -8.15
C ALA A 16 -17.65 -15.14 -9.43
N ASP A 17 -18.61 -14.22 -9.58
CA ASP A 17 -19.55 -14.17 -10.72
C ASP A 17 -19.07 -13.33 -11.91
N ALA A 18 -17.81 -12.90 -11.93
CA ALA A 18 -17.28 -12.05 -12.99
C ALA A 18 -16.88 -12.83 -14.27
N ASN A 19 -16.83 -14.17 -14.23
CA ASN A 19 -16.38 -15.01 -15.35
C ASN A 19 -17.23 -14.89 -16.63
N ARG A 20 -18.46 -14.38 -16.53
CA ARG A 20 -19.39 -14.15 -17.66
C ARG A 20 -19.47 -12.69 -18.09
N LYS A 21 -18.79 -11.78 -17.39
CA LYS A 21 -18.86 -10.34 -17.66
C LYS A 21 -17.72 -9.91 -18.58
N TYR A 22 -18.01 -9.04 -19.52
CA TYR A 22 -17.02 -8.34 -20.32
C TYR A 22 -16.36 -7.22 -19.49
N PRO A 23 -15.11 -6.83 -19.82
CA PRO A 23 -14.42 -5.74 -19.12
C PRO A 23 -15.23 -4.44 -19.04
N ALA A 24 -16.03 -4.13 -20.05
CA ALA A 24 -16.89 -2.93 -20.05
C ALA A 24 -17.97 -2.94 -18.95
N GLU A 25 -18.36 -4.12 -18.47
CA GLU A 25 -19.41 -4.33 -17.47
C GLU A 25 -18.87 -4.33 -16.03
N LEU A 26 -17.58 -4.08 -15.85
CA LEU A 26 -16.89 -4.12 -14.56
C LEU A 26 -16.57 -2.71 -14.05
N SER A 27 -16.76 -2.48 -12.75
CA SER A 27 -16.27 -1.27 -12.08
C SER A 27 -14.73 -1.21 -12.10
N GLY A 28 -14.15 -0.04 -11.84
CA GLY A 28 -12.68 0.13 -11.76
C GLY A 28 -12.03 -0.87 -10.80
N GLY A 29 -12.56 -0.99 -9.57
CA GLY A 29 -12.07 -1.96 -8.59
C GLY A 29 -12.23 -3.41 -9.04
N MET A 30 -13.35 -3.77 -9.69
CA MET A 30 -13.53 -5.11 -10.26
C MET A 30 -12.51 -5.41 -11.36
N LYS A 31 -12.19 -4.44 -12.23
CA LYS A 31 -11.16 -4.60 -13.27
C LYS A 31 -9.78 -4.87 -12.65
N LYS A 32 -9.41 -4.15 -11.59
CA LYS A 32 -8.15 -4.39 -10.87
C LYS A 32 -8.12 -5.78 -10.22
N ARG A 33 -9.23 -6.24 -9.63
CA ARG A 33 -9.35 -7.61 -9.09
C ARG A 33 -9.29 -8.69 -10.16
N VAL A 34 -9.88 -8.48 -11.34
CA VAL A 34 -9.71 -9.37 -12.51
C VAL A 34 -8.26 -9.39 -12.98
N ALA A 35 -7.56 -8.26 -13.00
CA ALA A 35 -6.15 -8.21 -13.37
C ALA A 35 -5.28 -9.00 -12.38
N LEU A 36 -5.54 -8.88 -11.08
CA LEU A 36 -4.89 -9.67 -10.04
C LEU A 36 -5.19 -11.17 -10.19
N ALA A 37 -6.46 -11.53 -10.38
CA ALA A 37 -6.89 -12.90 -10.66
C ALA A 37 -6.11 -13.51 -11.83
N ARG A 38 -6.03 -12.77 -12.94
CA ARG A 38 -5.27 -13.17 -14.13
C ARG A 38 -3.79 -13.38 -13.83
N ALA A 39 -3.18 -12.53 -13.00
CA ALA A 39 -1.77 -12.64 -12.65
C ALA A 39 -1.48 -13.89 -11.79
N ILE A 40 -2.39 -14.27 -10.90
CA ILE A 40 -2.16 -15.34 -9.91
C ILE A 40 -2.69 -16.70 -10.36
N VAL A 41 -3.45 -16.77 -11.47
CA VAL A 41 -4.13 -18.00 -11.91
C VAL A 41 -3.18 -19.17 -12.15
N LEU A 42 -1.94 -18.87 -12.58
CA LEU A 42 -0.89 -19.85 -12.84
C LEU A 42 -0.03 -20.17 -11.60
N ASN A 43 -0.40 -19.67 -10.42
CA ASN A 43 0.36 -19.81 -9.17
C ASN A 43 1.84 -19.40 -9.35
N PRO A 44 2.11 -18.13 -9.71
CA PRO A 44 3.46 -17.67 -10.00
C PRO A 44 4.31 -17.59 -8.73
N LYS A 45 5.63 -17.72 -8.86
CA LYS A 45 6.58 -17.49 -7.76
C LYS A 45 6.84 -16.01 -7.49
N TYR A 46 6.63 -15.16 -8.49
CA TYR A 46 6.89 -13.73 -8.45
C TYR A 46 5.68 -12.95 -8.98
N LEU A 47 5.31 -11.88 -8.30
CA LEU A 47 4.23 -10.98 -8.72
C LEU A 47 4.76 -9.54 -8.73
N PHE A 48 4.62 -8.87 -9.87
CA PHE A 48 4.97 -7.46 -10.01
C PHE A 48 3.69 -6.65 -10.17
N CYS A 49 3.50 -5.68 -9.29
CA CYS A 49 2.35 -4.79 -9.29
C CYS A 49 2.84 -3.36 -9.52
N ASP A 50 2.40 -2.74 -10.61
CA ASP A 50 2.66 -1.33 -10.89
C ASP A 50 1.38 -0.53 -10.60
N GLU A 51 1.41 0.29 -9.56
CA GLU A 51 0.31 1.13 -9.09
C GLU A 51 -1.04 0.38 -9.03
N PRO A 52 -1.12 -0.72 -8.25
CA PRO A 52 -2.25 -1.65 -8.32
C PRO A 52 -3.58 -1.00 -7.92
N ASN A 53 -3.56 -0.03 -7.01
CA ASN A 53 -4.74 0.64 -6.48
C ASN A 53 -5.02 2.02 -7.13
N SER A 54 -4.19 2.46 -8.10
CA SER A 54 -4.36 3.74 -8.78
C SER A 54 -5.75 3.91 -9.41
N GLY A 55 -6.30 5.13 -9.28
CA GLY A 55 -7.61 5.51 -9.83
C GLY A 55 -8.81 4.92 -9.09
N LEU A 56 -8.61 4.36 -7.88
CA LEU A 56 -9.67 3.90 -7.00
C LEU A 56 -9.90 4.90 -5.86
N ASP A 57 -11.11 4.86 -5.29
CA ASP A 57 -11.38 5.54 -4.03
C ASP A 57 -10.60 4.88 -2.87
N PRO A 58 -10.34 5.61 -1.77
CA PRO A 58 -9.52 5.10 -0.67
C PRO A 58 -10.00 3.77 -0.08
N GLN A 59 -11.32 3.54 0.03
CA GLN A 59 -11.84 2.30 0.60
C GLN A 59 -11.57 1.12 -0.32
N THR A 60 -11.78 1.29 -1.62
CA THR A 60 -11.49 0.23 -2.60
C THR A 60 -9.98 -0.03 -2.71
N SER A 61 -9.12 0.99 -2.57
CA SER A 61 -7.65 0.81 -2.55
C SER A 61 -7.19 -0.12 -1.44
N LEU A 62 -7.68 0.08 -0.21
CA LEU A 62 -7.36 -0.79 0.93
C LEU A 62 -7.73 -2.26 0.67
N VAL A 63 -8.87 -2.50 0.00
CA VAL A 63 -9.28 -3.85 -0.39
C VAL A 63 -8.27 -4.49 -1.37
N ILE A 64 -7.76 -3.73 -2.34
CA ILE A 64 -6.76 -4.23 -3.28
C ILE A 64 -5.45 -4.56 -2.56
N ASP A 65 -4.97 -3.67 -1.70
CA ASP A 65 -3.71 -3.86 -0.97
C ASP A 65 -3.78 -5.07 -0.03
N LYS A 66 -4.89 -5.21 0.70
CA LYS A 66 -5.16 -6.38 1.54
C LYS A 66 -5.16 -7.67 0.73
N LEU A 67 -5.85 -7.70 -0.43
CA LEU A 67 -5.84 -8.88 -1.30
C LEU A 67 -4.43 -9.24 -1.76
N ILE A 68 -3.64 -8.27 -2.20
CA ILE A 68 -2.25 -8.48 -2.62
C ILE A 68 -1.44 -9.10 -1.48
N ARG A 69 -1.52 -8.53 -0.27
CA ARG A 69 -0.80 -9.04 0.90
C ARG A 69 -1.21 -10.46 1.26
N GLU A 70 -2.51 -10.73 1.37
CA GLU A 70 -2.99 -12.06 1.74
C GLU A 70 -2.56 -13.11 0.71
N ILE A 71 -2.73 -12.83 -0.59
CA ILE A 71 -2.33 -13.74 -1.67
C ILE A 71 -0.81 -13.98 -1.65
N THR A 72 -0.02 -12.93 -1.40
CA THR A 72 1.44 -13.04 -1.29
C THR A 72 1.83 -14.06 -0.22
N VAL A 73 1.20 -13.98 0.96
CA VAL A 73 1.46 -14.90 2.07
C VAL A 73 0.91 -16.30 1.79
N GLU A 74 -0.35 -16.41 1.37
CA GLU A 74 -1.04 -17.68 1.15
C GLU A 74 -0.40 -18.52 0.05
N TYR A 75 0.00 -17.90 -1.05
CA TYR A 75 0.57 -18.59 -2.20
C TYR A 75 2.11 -18.62 -2.16
N ASN A 76 2.72 -18.07 -1.10
CA ASN A 76 4.17 -17.97 -0.93
C ASN A 76 4.85 -17.32 -2.15
N ILE A 77 4.32 -16.18 -2.58
CA ILE A 77 4.79 -15.41 -3.73
C ILE A 77 5.76 -14.35 -3.23
N THR A 78 6.83 -14.10 -3.99
CA THR A 78 7.60 -12.87 -3.81
C THR A 78 6.93 -11.75 -4.60
N THR A 79 6.31 -10.79 -3.90
CA THR A 79 5.58 -9.69 -4.51
C THR A 79 6.37 -8.39 -4.43
N VAL A 80 6.52 -7.71 -5.55
CA VAL A 80 7.09 -6.36 -5.65
C VAL A 80 5.99 -5.41 -6.07
N VAL A 81 5.76 -4.37 -5.26
CA VAL A 81 4.78 -3.32 -5.54
C VAL A 81 5.52 -2.01 -5.77
N ASN A 82 5.30 -1.42 -6.94
CA ASN A 82 5.65 -0.02 -7.21
C ASN A 82 4.44 0.85 -6.87
N THR A 83 4.61 1.81 -5.96
CA THR A 83 3.54 2.74 -5.61
C THR A 83 4.06 4.05 -5.03
N HIS A 84 3.27 5.10 -5.24
CA HIS A 84 3.39 6.38 -4.53
C HIS A 84 2.38 6.52 -3.37
N ASP A 85 1.49 5.54 -3.14
CA ASP A 85 0.51 5.60 -2.05
C ASP A 85 1.13 5.20 -0.71
N MET A 86 1.23 6.15 0.20
CA MET A 86 1.81 5.92 1.53
C MET A 86 0.93 5.05 2.43
N ASN A 87 -0.39 4.99 2.22
CA ASN A 87 -1.24 4.06 2.98
C ASN A 87 -0.86 2.62 2.66
N SER A 88 -0.68 2.30 1.39
CA SER A 88 -0.23 0.97 0.94
C SER A 88 1.15 0.62 1.48
N VAL A 89 2.10 1.58 1.40
CA VAL A 89 3.46 1.38 1.94
C VAL A 89 3.41 1.08 3.44
N MET A 90 2.60 1.81 4.20
CA MET A 90 2.49 1.62 5.66
C MET A 90 1.76 0.32 6.02
N GLU A 91 0.76 -0.09 5.24
CA GLU A 91 -0.08 -1.25 5.55
C GLU A 91 0.54 -2.58 5.11
N ILE A 92 1.08 -2.65 3.89
CA ILE A 92 1.56 -3.91 3.28
C ILE A 92 3.07 -3.93 2.98
N GLY A 93 3.78 -2.81 3.14
CA GLY A 93 5.21 -2.72 2.88
C GLY A 93 6.08 -3.43 3.92
N ASN A 94 6.47 -4.68 3.65
CA ASN A 94 7.40 -5.42 4.51
C ASN A 94 8.87 -5.04 4.30
N TYR A 95 9.25 -4.81 3.04
CA TYR A 95 10.55 -4.30 2.64
C TYR A 95 10.31 -3.15 1.67
N ILE A 96 10.77 -1.97 2.01
CA ILE A 96 10.51 -0.74 1.30
C ILE A 96 11.83 -0.23 0.76
N LEU A 97 11.84 0.09 -0.53
CA LEU A 97 12.96 0.72 -1.22
C LEU A 97 12.49 2.07 -1.73
N TYR A 98 13.07 3.15 -1.21
CA TYR A 98 12.82 4.49 -1.73
C TYR A 98 13.89 4.87 -2.74
N MET A 99 13.45 5.23 -3.93
CA MET A 99 14.31 5.64 -5.04
C MET A 99 14.09 7.10 -5.40
N TYR A 100 15.17 7.81 -5.71
CA TYR A 100 15.14 9.17 -6.24
C TYR A 100 16.18 9.30 -7.35
N GLN A 101 15.78 9.85 -8.49
CA GLN A 101 16.66 10.03 -9.67
C GLN A 101 17.46 8.77 -10.06
N GLY A 102 16.81 7.61 -9.97
CA GLY A 102 17.42 6.31 -10.31
C GLY A 102 18.37 5.74 -9.26
N GLN A 103 18.53 6.40 -8.10
CA GLN A 103 19.37 5.92 -7.01
C GLN A 103 18.54 5.49 -5.80
N LYS A 104 19.04 4.49 -5.07
CA LYS A 104 18.50 4.10 -3.76
C LYS A 104 18.87 5.17 -2.74
N GLU A 105 17.87 5.84 -2.19
CA GLU A 105 18.05 6.87 -1.16
C GLU A 105 17.79 6.33 0.25
N TRP A 106 16.91 5.33 0.36
CA TRP A 106 16.55 4.72 1.65
C TRP A 106 16.00 3.32 1.45
N GLU A 107 16.20 2.46 2.45
CA GLU A 107 15.54 1.15 2.56
C GLU A 107 15.23 0.82 4.02
N GLY A 108 14.22 0.00 4.24
CA GLY A 108 13.78 -0.42 5.57
C GLY A 108 12.40 -1.05 5.53
N ASN A 109 11.71 -1.10 6.66
CA ASN A 109 10.33 -1.58 6.76
C ASN A 109 9.34 -0.48 7.13
N ASN A 110 8.04 -0.80 7.13
CA ASN A 110 6.96 0.13 7.44
C ASN A 110 6.98 0.70 8.88
N LYS A 111 7.74 0.11 9.81
CA LYS A 111 7.95 0.67 11.15
C LYS A 111 9.10 1.67 11.17
N GLU A 112 10.14 1.43 10.39
CA GLU A 112 11.34 2.27 10.34
C GLU A 112 11.14 3.54 9.51
N ILE A 113 10.26 3.49 8.50
CA ILE A 113 10.06 4.58 7.55
C ILE A 113 9.68 5.91 8.24
N ILE A 114 8.88 5.85 9.32
CA ILE A 114 8.48 7.04 10.08
C ILE A 114 9.62 7.65 10.90
N PHE A 115 10.66 6.87 11.22
CA PHE A 115 11.84 7.33 11.97
C PHE A 115 13.00 7.73 11.07
N SER A 116 12.80 7.69 9.74
CA SER A 116 13.86 8.01 8.81
C SER A 116 14.36 9.45 9.02
N LYS A 117 15.69 9.60 8.98
CA LYS A 117 16.37 10.90 8.96
C LYS A 117 16.63 11.39 7.53
N ASN A 118 16.28 10.60 6.51
CA ASN A 118 16.45 11.01 5.12
C ASN A 118 15.49 12.18 4.82
N GLN A 119 16.06 13.35 4.53
CA GLN A 119 15.31 14.57 4.31
C GLN A 119 14.38 14.47 3.10
N ARG A 120 14.84 13.89 1.98
CA ARG A 120 14.03 13.74 0.76
C ARG A 120 12.84 12.81 0.97
N LEU A 121 13.07 11.69 1.64
CA LEU A 121 12.01 10.77 2.02
C LEU A 121 10.99 11.45 2.94
N ASN A 122 11.47 12.19 3.94
CA ASN A 122 10.60 12.92 4.86
C ASN A 122 9.79 14.00 4.14
N ASP A 123 10.40 14.74 3.22
CA ASP A 123 9.71 15.76 2.42
C ASP A 123 8.67 15.13 1.48
N PHE A 124 8.95 13.94 0.96
CA PHE A 124 8.02 13.17 0.12
C PHE A 124 6.83 12.62 0.93
N ILE A 125 7.08 11.97 2.08
CA ILE A 125 6.02 11.38 2.91
C ILE A 125 5.19 12.47 3.60
N PHE A 126 5.86 13.47 4.18
CA PHE A 126 5.27 14.47 5.06
C PHE A 126 5.14 15.83 4.37
N ALA A 127 4.67 15.79 3.12
CA ALA A 127 4.39 17.00 2.36
C ALA A 127 3.24 17.82 2.97
N SER A 128 2.30 17.17 3.67
CA SER A 128 1.21 17.85 4.38
C SER A 128 1.49 17.98 5.88
N GLU A 129 0.99 19.06 6.47
CA GLU A 129 1.10 19.36 7.90
C GLU A 129 0.44 18.27 8.77
N PHE A 130 -0.72 17.76 8.34
CA PHE A 130 -1.41 16.65 8.99
C PHE A 130 -0.53 15.38 9.11
N LEU A 131 0.20 15.03 8.05
CA LEU A 131 1.07 13.86 8.08
C LEU A 131 2.30 14.09 8.96
N ARG A 132 2.79 15.34 9.04
CA ARG A 132 3.85 15.71 9.99
C ARG A 132 3.38 15.52 11.43
N ASP A 133 2.16 15.95 11.76
CA ASP A 133 1.57 15.78 13.09
C ASP A 133 1.45 14.30 13.46
N ALA A 134 0.94 13.49 12.54
CA ALA A 134 0.80 12.05 12.74
C ALA A 134 2.16 11.36 12.97
N LYS A 135 3.21 11.81 12.27
CA LYS A 135 4.58 11.35 12.51
C LYS A 135 5.04 11.71 13.91
N ASP A 136 4.90 12.98 14.30
CA ASP A 136 5.35 13.49 15.58
C ASP A 136 4.65 12.76 16.74
N MET A 137 3.35 12.48 16.62
CA MET A 137 2.60 11.67 17.59
C MET A 137 3.12 10.23 17.68
N ARG A 138 3.33 9.52 16.55
CA ARG A 138 3.87 8.16 16.58
C ARG A 138 5.27 8.10 17.19
N VAL A 139 6.10 9.11 16.92
CA VAL A 139 7.44 9.21 17.51
C VAL A 139 7.35 9.45 19.02
N LEU A 140 6.42 10.30 19.46
CA LEU A 140 6.18 10.56 20.88
C LEU A 140 5.70 9.29 21.60
N GLU A 141 4.75 8.55 21.03
CA GLU A 141 4.22 7.31 21.60
C GLU A 141 5.32 6.25 21.79
N GLU A 142 6.22 6.09 20.81
CA GLU A 142 7.28 5.07 20.89
C GLU A 142 8.51 5.50 21.70
N THR A 143 8.87 6.80 21.72
CA THR A 143 10.13 7.28 22.31
C THR A 143 9.96 8.14 23.57
N GLY A 144 8.74 8.60 23.86
CA GLY A 144 8.46 9.57 24.92
C GLY A 144 9.06 10.96 24.64
N LYS A 145 9.52 11.24 23.42
CA LYS A 145 10.16 12.50 23.03
C LYS A 145 9.53 13.06 21.77
N ILE A 146 9.34 14.38 21.75
CA ILE A 146 8.87 15.11 20.56
C ILE A 146 10.11 15.51 19.74
N PRO A 147 10.16 15.20 18.44
CA PRO A 147 11.24 15.68 17.57
C PRO A 147 11.32 17.21 17.63
N HIS A 148 12.52 17.75 17.86
CA HIS A 148 12.76 19.19 17.94
C HIS A 148 12.54 19.88 16.58
N HIS A 149 11.29 20.19 16.23
CA HIS A 149 11.01 21.12 15.14
C HIS A 149 9.71 21.94 15.23
N ARG A 150 9.06 22.04 16.40
CA ARG A 150 7.99 23.03 16.59
C ARG A 150 8.07 23.75 17.93
N ASN A 151 7.87 25.07 17.87
CA ASN A 151 7.48 25.89 19.02
C ASN A 151 6.07 25.46 19.45
N PHE A 152 5.90 25.23 20.75
CA PHE A 152 4.66 24.74 21.37
C PHE A 152 3.52 25.76 21.43
N ASP A 153 3.66 26.93 20.83
CA ASP A 153 2.71 28.04 20.99
C ASP A 153 1.37 27.82 20.26
N ASN A 154 1.26 26.86 19.32
CA ASN A 154 0.04 26.62 18.53
C ASN A 154 -0.77 25.37 18.94
N MET A 155 -0.43 24.69 20.03
CA MET A 155 -1.16 23.50 20.48
C MET A 155 -2.31 23.81 21.47
N GLY A 156 -2.62 25.10 21.65
CA GLY A 156 -3.72 25.57 22.52
C GLY A 156 -5.13 25.44 21.93
N ASP A 157 -5.24 25.17 20.62
CA ASP A 157 -6.52 25.19 19.91
C ASP A 157 -7.08 23.78 19.59
N LEU A 158 -6.36 22.70 19.91
CA LEU A 158 -6.83 21.32 19.69
C LEU A 158 -7.54 20.69 20.90
N LEU A 159 -7.57 21.38 22.04
CA LEU A 159 -8.21 20.90 23.29
C LEU A 159 -9.27 21.88 23.83
N LYS A 160 -9.92 22.63 22.94
CA LYS A 160 -11.13 23.40 23.26
C LYS A 160 -12.30 22.99 22.38
#